data_AF-A0A6P4BKJ5-F1
#
_entry.id   AF-A0A6P4BKJ5-F1
#
_cell.length_a   1.000
_cell.length_b   1.000
_cell.length_c   1.000
_cell.angle_alpha   90.00
_cell.angle_beta   90.00
_cell.angle_gamma   90.00
#
_symmetry.space_group_name_H-M   'P 1'
#
loop_
_entity.id
_entity.type
_entity.pdbx_description
1 polymer ?
#
loop_
_entity_poly.entity_id
_entity_poly.type
_entity_poly.pdbx_seq_one_letter_code
_entity_poly.pdbx_strand_id
1 'polypeptide(L)'
;MDTYRYHGHSMSDPGSTYRTCDEISNERQERDPIKRVWKLLLAHDIASEKELKGQNLFDEMAENILGGSRLGNKFCDSSKSQVLRSSSIDKERANDVAEDQSCVTC
;
A
#
# COMPACT_ATOMS: atom_id res chain seq x y z
N MET A 1 -20.35 -15.46 5.17
CA MET A 1 -20.40 -14.23 4.34
C MET A 1 -19.30 -14.41 3.32
N ASP A 2 -19.68 -14.59 2.06
CA ASP A 2 -18.78 -15.11 1.06
C ASP A 2 -18.23 -13.95 0.24
N THR A 3 -16.94 -13.65 0.41
CA THR A 3 -16.24 -12.55 -0.28
C THR A 3 -15.09 -13.08 -1.12
N TYR A 4 -14.72 -12.33 -2.16
CA TYR A 4 -13.65 -12.71 -3.08
C TYR A 4 -12.50 -11.71 -3.03
N ARG A 5 -11.26 -12.22 -3.03
CA ARG A 5 -10.04 -11.41 -3.07
C ARG A 5 -9.45 -11.44 -4.47
N TYR A 6 -9.45 -10.31 -5.17
CA TYR A 6 -8.97 -10.22 -6.55
C TYR A 6 -7.44 -10.30 -6.70
N HIS A 7 -6.68 -9.97 -5.65
CA HIS A 7 -5.22 -9.98 -5.67
C HIS A 7 -4.64 -11.24 -4.99
N GLY A 8 -3.33 -11.44 -5.13
CA GLY A 8 -2.54 -12.42 -4.38
C GLY A 8 -2.61 -12.24 -2.86
N HIS A 9 -2.12 -13.23 -2.10
CA HIS A 9 -2.23 -13.21 -0.64
C HIS A 9 -1.32 -12.14 -0.04
N SER A 10 -0.20 -11.92 -0.72
CA SER A 10 0.74 -10.86 -0.48
C SER A 10 1.41 -10.50 -1.81
N MET A 11 2.28 -9.50 -1.81
CA MET A 11 3.13 -9.22 -2.98
C MET A 11 4.02 -10.43 -3.36
N SER A 12 4.33 -11.30 -2.40
CA SER A 12 5.16 -12.50 -2.61
C SER A 12 4.38 -13.72 -3.10
N ASP A 13 3.08 -13.79 -2.82
CA ASP A 13 2.19 -14.85 -3.33
C ASP A 13 1.17 -14.27 -4.33
N PRO A 14 1.45 -14.32 -5.64
CA PRO A 14 0.55 -13.79 -6.66
C PRO A 14 -0.74 -14.59 -6.83
N GLY A 15 -0.82 -15.82 -6.31
CA GLY A 15 -2.02 -16.66 -6.38
C GLY A 15 -2.36 -17.23 -7.76
N SER A 16 -1.49 -17.04 -8.76
CA SER A 16 -1.64 -17.59 -10.12
C SER A 16 -1.36 -19.10 -10.21
N THR A 17 -0.79 -19.70 -9.17
CA THR A 17 -0.45 -21.14 -9.13
C THR A 17 -1.64 -22.03 -8.77
N TYR A 18 -2.67 -21.48 -8.15
CA TYR A 18 -3.83 -22.23 -7.65
C TYR A 18 -5.19 -21.62 -8.06
N ARG A 19 -5.19 -20.58 -8.91
CA ARG A 19 -6.38 -19.96 -9.50
C ARG A 19 -6.08 -19.56 -10.93
N THR A 20 -7.12 -19.54 -11.76
CA THR A 20 -7.00 -19.07 -13.14
C THR A 20 -7.32 -17.57 -13.22
N CYS A 21 -6.64 -16.87 -14.13
CA CYS A 21 -6.95 -15.47 -14.41
C CYS A 21 -8.40 -15.30 -14.91
N ASP A 22 -8.91 -16.30 -15.63
CA ASP A 22 -10.27 -16.30 -16.19
C ASP A 22 -11.34 -16.36 -15.09
N GLU A 23 -11.15 -17.21 -14.07
CA GLU A 23 -12.02 -17.25 -12.89
C GLU A 23 -12.07 -15.89 -12.20
N ILE A 24 -10.90 -15.28 -11.93
CA ILE A 24 -10.81 -13.97 -11.26
C ILE A 24 -11.51 -12.89 -12.09
N SER A 25 -11.35 -12.92 -13.42
CA SER A 25 -11.99 -11.98 -14.33
C SER A 25 -13.51 -12.13 -14.32
N ASN A 26 -14.02 -13.37 -14.32
CA ASN A 26 -15.45 -13.65 -14.25
C ASN A 26 -16.05 -13.18 -12.93
N GLU A 27 -15.42 -13.51 -11.80
CA GLU A 27 -15.87 -13.06 -10.47
C GLU A 27 -15.86 -11.52 -10.34
N ARG A 28 -14.88 -10.84 -10.94
CA ARG A 28 -14.85 -9.36 -11.02
C ARG A 28 -15.92 -8.78 -11.94
N GLN A 29 -16.42 -9.54 -12.92
CA GLN A 29 -17.50 -9.06 -13.77
C GLN A 29 -18.87 -9.26 -13.11
N GLU A 30 -19.08 -10.39 -12.46
CA GLU A 30 -20.36 -10.77 -11.87
C GLU A 30 -20.58 -10.21 -10.46
N ARG A 31 -19.57 -10.27 -9.59
CA ARG A 31 -19.71 -10.01 -8.15
C ARG A 31 -19.03 -8.73 -7.66
N ASP A 32 -18.72 -7.79 -8.56
CA ASP A 32 -18.13 -6.51 -8.17
C ASP A 32 -19.12 -5.66 -7.34
N PRO A 33 -18.80 -5.37 -6.07
CA PRO A 33 -19.68 -4.60 -5.20
C PRO A 33 -19.85 -3.15 -5.67
N ILE A 34 -18.84 -2.55 -6.30
CA ILE A 34 -18.89 -1.17 -6.79
C ILE A 34 -19.91 -1.07 -7.92
N LYS A 35 -19.83 -1.98 -8.90
CA LYS A 35 -20.82 -2.06 -9.98
C LYS A 35 -22.22 -2.36 -9.48
N ARG A 36 -22.36 -3.20 -8.45
CA ARG A 36 -23.66 -3.52 -7.86
C ARG A 36 -24.28 -2.29 -7.21
N VAL A 37 -23.53 -1.54 -6.41
CA VAL A 37 -24.01 -0.29 -5.81
C VAL A 37 -24.33 0.73 -6.89
N TRP A 38 -23.52 0.85 -7.93
CA TRP A 38 -23.79 1.73 -9.05
C TRP A 38 -25.14 1.41 -9.73
N LYS A 39 -25.40 0.14 -10.03
CA LYS A 39 -26.70 -0.29 -10.58
C LYS A 39 -27.86 0.03 -9.65
N LEU A 40 -27.69 -0.15 -8.34
CA LEU A 40 -28.72 0.19 -7.35
C LEU A 40 -28.98 1.70 -7.29
N LEU A 41 -27.95 2.53 -7.32
CA LEU A 41 -28.08 3.99 -7.32
C LEU A 41 -28.83 4.50 -8.55
N LEU A 42 -28.54 3.92 -9.72
CA LEU A 42 -29.27 4.23 -10.96
C LEU A 42 -30.72 3.73 -10.90
N ALA A 43 -30.96 2.54 -10.35
CA ALA A 43 -32.31 1.97 -10.24
C ALA A 43 -33.22 2.76 -9.27
N HIS A 44 -32.65 3.47 -8.32
CA HIS A 44 -33.39 4.31 -7.36
C HIS A 44 -33.44 5.80 -7.76
N ASP A 45 -32.97 6.16 -8.97
CA ASP A 45 -32.90 7.54 -9.48
C ASP A 45 -32.24 8.54 -8.52
N ILE A 46 -31.32 8.06 -7.67
CA ILE A 46 -30.64 8.88 -6.65
C ILE A 46 -29.58 9.80 -7.30
N ALA A 47 -29.00 9.36 -8.42
CA ALA A 47 -27.95 10.08 -9.12
C ALA A 47 -28.06 9.89 -10.63
N SER A 48 -27.81 10.95 -11.40
CA SER A 48 -27.84 10.88 -12.86
C SER A 48 -26.59 10.19 -13.41
N GLU A 49 -26.73 9.50 -14.55
CA GLU A 49 -25.62 8.78 -15.19
C GLU A 49 -24.43 9.68 -15.53
N LYS A 50 -24.70 10.98 -15.76
CA LYS A 50 -23.71 12.02 -16.03
C LYS A 50 -22.94 12.44 -14.78
N GLU A 51 -23.57 12.45 -13.61
CA GLU A 51 -22.89 12.75 -12.35
C GLU A 51 -22.00 11.58 -11.93
N LEU A 52 -22.47 10.35 -12.11
CA LEU A 52 -21.72 9.14 -11.77
C LEU A 52 -20.50 8.89 -12.67
N LYS A 53 -20.60 9.24 -13.96
CA LYS A 53 -19.47 9.13 -14.91
C LYS A 53 -18.60 10.39 -14.95
N GLY A 54 -19.19 11.55 -14.69
CA GLY A 54 -18.58 12.86 -14.94
C GLY A 54 -18.09 13.59 -13.70
N GLN A 55 -18.39 13.12 -12.49
CA GLN A 55 -17.84 13.70 -11.28
C GLN A 55 -16.77 12.80 -10.71
N ASN A 56 -15.52 13.24 -10.83
CA ASN A 56 -14.64 13.72 -9.75
C ASN A 56 -14.47 12.84 -8.49
N LEU A 57 -15.37 11.94 -8.12
CA LEU A 57 -15.24 11.12 -6.92
C LEU A 57 -14.10 10.11 -7.04
N PHE A 58 -13.98 9.45 -8.19
CA PHE A 58 -12.88 8.51 -8.43
C PHE A 58 -11.57 9.26 -8.77
N ASP A 59 -11.66 10.37 -9.48
CA ASP A 59 -10.49 11.16 -9.89
C ASP A 59 -9.88 11.92 -8.70
N GLU A 60 -10.70 12.57 -7.85
CA GLU A 60 -10.22 13.22 -6.62
C GLU A 60 -9.72 12.18 -5.61
N MET A 61 -10.39 11.02 -5.49
CA MET A 61 -9.90 9.95 -4.63
C MET A 61 -8.56 9.39 -5.13
N ALA A 62 -8.38 9.25 -6.45
CA ALA A 62 -7.11 8.86 -7.04
C ALA A 62 -6.01 9.91 -6.77
N GLU A 63 -6.31 11.20 -6.94
CA GLU A 63 -5.37 12.28 -6.63
C GLU A 63 -5.03 12.33 -5.14
N ASN A 64 -6.00 12.11 -4.24
CA ASN A 64 -5.74 12.02 -2.80
C ASN A 64 -4.84 10.83 -2.44
N ILE A 65 -5.06 9.67 -3.07
CA ILE A 65 -4.20 8.48 -2.87
C ILE A 65 -2.79 8.74 -3.42
N LEU A 66 -2.67 9.36 -4.58
CA LEU A 66 -1.38 9.74 -5.17
C LEU A 66 -0.65 10.78 -4.32
N GLY A 67 -1.37 11.77 -3.81
CA GLY A 67 -0.88 12.78 -2.87
C GLY A 67 -0.36 12.14 -1.57
N GLY A 68 -1.14 11.22 -0.99
CA GLY A 68 -0.74 10.43 0.17
C GLY A 68 0.50 9.58 -0.08
N SER A 69 0.61 8.95 -1.26
CA SER A 69 1.78 8.14 -1.65
C SER A 69 3.05 9.00 -1.79
N ARG A 70 2.92 10.22 -2.33
CA ARG A 70 4.04 11.18 -2.41
C ARG A 70 4.52 11.60 -1.02
N LEU A 71 3.61 11.80 -0.07
CA LEU A 71 3.96 12.09 1.33
C LEU A 71 4.61 10.88 2.02
N GLY A 72 4.07 9.68 1.80
CA GLY A 72 4.63 8.43 2.33
C GLY A 72 6.06 8.17 1.86
N ASN A 73 6.35 8.39 0.57
CA ASN A 73 7.70 8.25 0.04
C ASN A 73 8.67 9.29 0.64
N LYS A 74 8.24 10.55 0.76
CA LYS A 74 9.06 11.59 1.43
C LYS A 74 9.39 11.22 2.88
N PHE A 75 8.42 10.63 3.59
CA PHE A 75 8.62 10.19 4.97
C PHE A 75 9.59 8.99 5.05
N CYS A 76 9.41 7.95 4.23
CA CYS A 76 10.26 6.76 4.29
C CYS A 76 11.72 7.06 3.90
N ASP A 77 11.95 8.00 2.99
CA ASP A 77 13.29 8.47 2.62
C ASP A 77 13.94 9.27 3.78
N SER A 78 13.15 10.06 4.51
CA SER A 78 13.64 10.77 5.69
C SER A 78 14.02 9.82 6.83
N SER A 79 13.25 8.74 7.04
CA SER A 79 13.55 7.71 8.05
C SER A 79 14.83 6.94 7.73
N LYS A 80 15.09 6.63 6.45
CA LYS A 80 16.37 6.03 6.01
C LYS A 80 17.55 6.95 6.31
N SER A 81 17.40 8.27 6.15
CA SER A 81 18.46 9.24 6.47
C SER A 81 18.74 9.36 7.98
N GLN A 82 17.72 9.19 8.83
CA GLN A 82 17.87 9.16 10.29
C GLN A 82 18.55 7.87 10.78
N VAL A 83 18.16 6.71 10.23
CA VAL A 83 18.78 5.41 10.54
C VAL A 83 20.26 5.37 10.14
N LEU A 84 20.62 5.99 9.01
CA LEU A 84 22.02 6.13 8.61
C LEU A 84 22.80 7.06 9.55
N ARG A 85 22.19 8.14 10.05
CA ARG A 85 22.83 9.03 11.05
C ARG A 85 23.06 8.33 12.40
N SER A 86 22.12 7.53 12.90
CA SER A 86 22.34 6.75 14.13
C SER A 86 23.44 5.71 13.96
N SER A 87 23.50 5.04 12.81
CA SER A 87 24.54 4.03 12.53
C SER A 87 25.97 4.59 12.46
N SER A 88 26.13 5.88 12.16
CA SER A 88 27.45 6.54 12.16
C SER A 88 27.88 6.97 13.56
N ILE A 89 26.95 7.42 14.40
CA ILE A 89 27.22 7.79 15.81
C ILE A 89 27.60 6.55 16.63
N ASP A 90 26.95 5.42 16.39
CA ASP A 90 27.26 4.15 17.07
C ASP A 90 28.63 3.58 16.68
N LYS A 91 29.17 3.94 15.51
CA LYS A 91 30.52 3.54 15.06
C LYS A 91 31.64 4.38 15.68
N GLU A 92 31.44 5.68 15.90
CA GLU A 92 32.41 6.51 16.64
C GLU A 92 32.50 6.06 18.10
N ARG A 93 31.36 5.76 18.74
CA ARG A 93 31.32 5.28 20.13
C ARG A 93 31.97 3.90 20.33
N ALA A 94 31.99 3.05 19.31
CA ALA A 94 32.64 1.74 19.38
C ALA A 94 34.18 1.81 19.32
N ASN A 95 34.74 2.87 18.72
CA ASN A 95 36.20 3.05 18.65
C ASN A 95 36.77 3.63 19.96
N ASP A 96 36.03 4.48 20.67
CA ASP A 96 36.49 5.05 21.95
C ASP A 96 36.50 4.03 23.10
N VAL A 97 35.74 2.92 23.00
CA VAL A 97 35.72 1.85 24.02
C VAL A 97 36.86 0.84 23.85
N ALA A 98 37.50 0.80 22.68
CA ALA A 98 38.57 -0.15 22.38
C ALA A 98 39.95 0.27 22.94
N GLU A 99 40.16 1.54 23.28
CA GLU A 99 41.42 2.00 23.88
C GLU A 99 41.55 1.68 25.39
N ASP A 100 40.42 1.51 26.11
CA ASP A 100 40.42 1.30 27.56
C ASP A 100 40.61 -0.18 28.00
N GLN A 101 40.60 -1.14 27.08
CA GLN A 101 40.68 -2.58 27.41
C GLN A 101 42.07 -3.22 27.29
N SER A 102 43.11 -2.46 26.93
CA SER A 102 44.48 -3.00 26.88
C SER A 102 45.18 -3.13 28.25
N CYS A 103 44.54 -2.68 29.33
CA CYS A 103 45.16 -2.60 30.67
C CYS A 103 44.56 -3.56 31.70
N VAL A 104 44.03 -4.73 31.32
CA VAL A 104 43.75 -5.81 32.29
C VAL A 104 43.91 -7.19 31.63
N THR A 105 45.14 -7.62 31.41
CA THR A 105 45.49 -9.05 31.35
C THR A 105 46.86 -9.24 32.01
N CYS A 106 46.82 -9.55 33.30
CA CYS A 106 47.81 -10.42 33.96
C CYS A 106 47.48 -11.87 33.61
#